data_AF-A0A314U6A7-F1
#
_entry.id   AF-A0A314U6A7-F1
#
_cell.length_a   1.000
_cell.length_b   1.000
_cell.length_c   1.000
_cell.angle_alpha   90.00
_cell.angle_beta   90.00
_cell.angle_gamma   90.00
#
_symmetry.space_group_name_H-M   'P 1'
#
loop_
_entity.id
_entity.type
_entity.pdbx_description
1 polymer ?
#
loop_
_entity_poly.entity_id
_entity_poly.type
_entity_poly.pdbx_seq_one_letter_code
_entity_poly.pdbx_strand_id
1 'polypeptide(L)'
;MVRLAWHDAGTYNAETKTGGANGSIRNEHELNHGANSGLKIAVNFCEEVKAKYQKITYADLYQLAGVVAVGVTGGPTIEFVPGRKDSLESPEEGRLPDAKQGASHLKDIFYRMGLSDKDIVALSGAHTLGKAHPERSGFDGPWTNEPLKFDNSYFVELLKGESEGLLKLPTDKALLDDPEFHRYVELYAKDEDAFFKDYAVSTQETIRARLYSIV
;
A
#
# COMPACT_ATOMS: atom_id res chain seq x y z
N MET A 1 -7.77 -5.87 -1.85
CA MET A 1 -6.54 -6.71 -1.84
C MET A 1 -5.28 -5.88 -1.84
N VAL A 2 -5.15 -4.83 -2.65
CA VAL A 2 -4.01 -3.88 -2.60
C VAL A 2 -3.71 -3.41 -1.18
N ARG A 3 -4.72 -2.98 -0.40
CA ARG A 3 -4.54 -2.61 1.02
C ARG A 3 -4.00 -3.76 1.90
N LEU A 4 -4.46 -4.99 1.72
CA LEU A 4 -3.96 -6.14 2.49
C LEU A 4 -2.47 -6.37 2.23
N ALA A 5 -2.08 -6.39 0.95
CA ALA A 5 -0.69 -6.57 0.54
C ALA A 5 0.21 -5.44 1.06
N TRP A 6 -0.25 -4.19 0.95
CA TRP A 6 0.44 -3.02 1.49
C TRP A 6 0.62 -3.10 3.01
N HIS A 7 -0.43 -3.42 3.77
CA HIS A 7 -0.35 -3.46 5.23
C HIS A 7 0.56 -4.58 5.74
N ASP A 8 0.60 -5.73 5.07
CA ASP A 8 1.54 -6.82 5.38
C ASP A 8 2.99 -6.37 5.11
N ALA A 9 3.24 -5.67 3.99
CA ALA A 9 4.57 -5.22 3.59
C ALA A 9 5.06 -3.96 4.35
N GLY A 10 4.16 -3.05 4.70
CA GLY A 10 4.43 -1.72 5.25
C GLY A 10 5.02 -1.71 6.66
N THR A 11 5.04 -2.87 7.33
CA THR A 11 5.61 -3.03 8.67
C THR A 11 7.13 -3.25 8.67
N TYR A 12 7.75 -3.33 7.47
CA TYR A 12 9.18 -3.56 7.33
C TYR A 12 10.01 -2.46 8.00
N ASN A 13 11.10 -2.88 8.64
CA ASN A 13 12.13 -2.00 9.17
C ASN A 13 13.49 -2.50 8.64
N ALA A 14 14.14 -1.67 7.81
CA ALA A 14 15.38 -2.02 7.12
C ALA A 14 16.58 -2.17 8.06
N GLU A 15 16.61 -1.43 9.18
CA GLU A 15 17.68 -1.48 10.16
C GLU A 15 17.67 -2.80 10.95
N THR A 16 16.51 -3.17 11.48
CA THR A 16 16.33 -4.38 12.31
C THR A 16 16.01 -5.63 11.50
N LYS A 17 15.66 -5.48 10.21
CA LYS A 17 15.20 -6.55 9.31
C LYS A 17 13.97 -7.31 9.84
N THR A 18 13.07 -6.59 10.51
CA THR A 18 11.83 -7.13 11.10
C THR A 18 10.59 -6.63 10.36
N GLY A 19 9.47 -7.37 10.46
CA GLY A 19 8.23 -7.08 9.74
C GLY A 19 8.33 -7.38 8.23
N GLY A 20 7.48 -6.71 7.45
CA GLY A 20 7.45 -6.79 6.00
C GLY A 20 6.63 -7.95 5.45
N ALA A 21 6.64 -8.09 4.12
CA ALA A 21 5.79 -9.02 3.36
C ALA A 21 6.08 -10.50 3.70
N ASN A 22 5.52 -10.98 4.81
CA ASN A 22 5.81 -12.29 5.38
C ASN A 22 4.54 -12.99 5.88
N GLY A 23 3.36 -12.44 5.56
CA GLY A 23 2.06 -13.00 5.88
C GLY A 23 1.67 -12.86 7.36
N SER A 24 2.47 -12.22 8.22
CA SER A 24 2.18 -12.10 9.65
C SER A 24 0.89 -11.36 9.94
N ILE A 25 0.38 -10.56 8.99
CA ILE A 25 -0.90 -9.85 9.14
C ILE A 25 -2.10 -10.76 9.44
N ARG A 26 -2.00 -12.06 9.16
CA ARG A 26 -3.02 -13.06 9.50
C ARG A 26 -3.04 -13.46 10.98
N ASN A 27 -1.96 -13.19 11.70
CA ASN A 27 -1.83 -13.50 13.12
C ASN A 27 -2.76 -12.59 13.91
N GLU A 28 -3.41 -13.12 14.94
CA GLU A 28 -4.42 -12.39 15.71
C GLU A 28 -3.89 -11.08 16.31
N HIS A 29 -2.64 -11.07 16.78
CA HIS A 29 -1.98 -9.87 17.30
C HIS A 29 -1.95 -8.74 16.26
N GLU A 30 -1.36 -8.99 15.09
CA GLU A 30 -1.24 -7.98 14.03
C GLU A 30 -2.59 -7.61 13.41
N LEU A 31 -3.48 -8.58 13.24
CA LEU A 31 -4.80 -8.37 12.66
C LEU A 31 -5.68 -7.44 13.52
N ASN A 32 -5.44 -7.42 14.83
CA ASN A 32 -6.14 -6.58 15.79
C ASN A 32 -5.55 -5.16 15.93
N HIS A 33 -4.43 -4.85 15.28
CA HIS A 33 -3.93 -3.47 15.21
C HIS A 33 -5.00 -2.54 14.62
N GLY A 34 -5.16 -1.34 15.17
CA GLY A 34 -6.17 -0.36 14.75
C GLY A 34 -6.06 0.00 13.27
N ALA A 35 -4.83 0.16 12.76
CA ALA A 35 -4.57 0.43 11.34
C ALA A 35 -5.05 -0.70 10.40
N ASN A 36 -5.21 -1.93 10.92
CA ASN A 36 -5.62 -3.10 10.15
C ASN A 36 -7.13 -3.37 10.20
N SER A 37 -7.92 -2.47 10.82
CA SER A 37 -9.37 -2.61 10.90
C SER A 37 -10.00 -2.89 9.52
N GLY A 38 -10.83 -3.94 9.46
CA GLY A 38 -11.47 -4.46 8.26
C GLY A 38 -10.65 -5.45 7.42
N LEU A 39 -9.35 -5.64 7.66
CA LEU A 39 -8.52 -6.55 6.85
C LEU A 39 -8.80 -8.04 7.09
N LYS A 40 -9.47 -8.40 8.20
CA LYS A 40 -9.95 -9.77 8.43
C LYS A 40 -10.83 -10.29 7.29
N ILE A 41 -11.62 -9.41 6.67
CA ILE A 41 -12.45 -9.76 5.50
C ILE A 41 -11.56 -10.19 4.33
N ALA A 42 -10.46 -9.47 4.08
CA ALA A 42 -9.54 -9.76 3.00
C ALA A 42 -8.71 -11.02 3.28
N VAL A 43 -8.26 -11.21 4.52
CA VAL A 43 -7.58 -12.44 4.97
C VAL A 43 -8.48 -13.66 4.76
N ASN A 44 -9.74 -13.59 5.22
CA ASN A 44 -10.70 -14.69 5.05
C ASN A 44 -10.99 -14.99 3.58
N PHE A 45 -11.07 -13.98 2.72
CA PHE A 45 -11.22 -14.17 1.28
C PHE A 45 -10.03 -14.95 0.67
N CYS A 46 -8.81 -14.70 1.14
CA CYS A 46 -7.64 -15.45 0.71
C CYS A 46 -7.66 -16.92 1.18
N GLU A 47 -8.35 -17.27 2.27
CA GLU A 47 -8.43 -18.66 2.74
C GLU A 47 -9.07 -19.59 1.70
N GLU A 48 -10.01 -19.10 0.89
CA GLU A 48 -10.62 -19.89 -0.19
C GLU A 48 -9.60 -20.31 -1.26
N VAL A 49 -8.65 -19.42 -1.56
CA VAL A 49 -7.54 -19.69 -2.49
C VAL A 49 -6.51 -20.59 -1.81
N LYS A 50 -6.15 -20.28 -0.57
CA LYS A 50 -5.19 -21.06 0.22
C LYS A 50 -5.60 -22.52 0.38
N ALA A 51 -6.89 -22.78 0.61
CA ALA A 51 -7.43 -24.13 0.73
C ALA A 51 -7.20 -24.99 -0.54
N LYS A 52 -7.27 -24.36 -1.72
CA LYS A 52 -7.04 -25.00 -3.03
C LYS A 52 -5.55 -25.16 -3.34
N TYR A 53 -4.72 -24.21 -2.89
CA TYR A 53 -3.30 -24.13 -3.21
C TYR A 53 -2.42 -24.20 -1.96
N GLN A 54 -2.51 -25.28 -1.20
CA GLN A 54 -1.87 -25.40 0.13
C GLN A 54 -0.35 -25.17 0.14
N LYS A 55 0.34 -25.36 -0.99
CA LYS A 55 1.78 -25.16 -1.13
C LYS A 55 2.22 -23.69 -1.17
N ILE A 56 1.35 -22.76 -1.57
CA ILE A 56 1.71 -21.34 -1.56
C ILE A 56 1.77 -20.87 -0.10
N THR A 57 2.75 -20.03 0.24
CA THR A 57 2.78 -19.37 1.55
C THR A 57 1.71 -18.29 1.62
N TYR A 58 1.22 -17.96 2.81
CA TYR A 58 0.34 -16.81 2.99
C TYR A 58 1.03 -15.52 2.55
N ALA A 59 2.33 -15.39 2.85
CA ALA A 59 3.17 -14.29 2.42
C ALA A 59 3.11 -14.08 0.89
N ASP A 60 3.36 -15.13 0.10
CA ASP A 60 3.27 -15.01 -1.36
C ASP A 60 1.84 -14.81 -1.85
N LEU A 61 0.85 -15.46 -1.19
CA LEU A 61 -0.55 -15.32 -1.57
C LEU A 61 -1.05 -13.89 -1.43
N TYR A 62 -0.75 -13.20 -0.32
CA TYR A 62 -1.22 -11.84 -0.08
C TYR A 62 -0.58 -10.85 -1.05
N GLN A 63 0.73 -10.99 -1.29
CA GLN A 63 1.43 -10.11 -2.22
C GLN A 63 1.00 -10.36 -3.68
N LEU A 64 0.79 -11.62 -4.07
CA LEU A 64 0.24 -11.95 -5.38
C LEU A 64 -1.19 -11.40 -5.54
N ALA A 65 -2.03 -11.50 -4.51
CA ALA A 65 -3.37 -10.92 -4.53
C ALA A 65 -3.37 -9.39 -4.70
N GLY A 66 -2.39 -8.70 -4.12
CA GLY A 66 -2.14 -7.27 -4.34
C GLY A 66 -1.78 -6.96 -5.80
N VAL A 67 -0.77 -7.66 -6.33
CA VAL A 67 -0.32 -7.51 -7.74
C VAL A 67 -1.45 -7.79 -8.72
N VAL A 68 -2.18 -8.89 -8.55
CA VAL A 68 -3.32 -9.24 -9.41
C VAL A 68 -4.41 -8.18 -9.31
N ALA A 69 -4.70 -7.65 -8.12
CA ALA A 69 -5.71 -6.61 -7.95
C ALA A 69 -5.39 -5.32 -8.72
N VAL A 70 -4.11 -4.92 -8.78
CA VAL A 70 -3.66 -3.80 -9.61
C VAL A 70 -3.87 -4.13 -11.10
N GLY A 71 -3.44 -5.31 -11.56
CA GLY A 71 -3.57 -5.69 -12.96
C GLY A 71 -5.02 -5.79 -13.45
N VAL A 72 -5.92 -6.41 -12.67
CA VAL A 72 -7.34 -6.57 -13.07
C VAL A 72 -8.13 -5.27 -13.06
N THR A 73 -7.62 -4.22 -12.41
CA THR A 73 -8.22 -2.89 -12.39
C THR A 73 -7.64 -1.96 -13.45
N GLY A 74 -6.76 -2.46 -14.32
CA GLY A 74 -6.18 -1.70 -15.45
C GLY A 74 -4.82 -1.07 -15.16
N GLY A 75 -4.23 -1.35 -13.99
CA GLY A 75 -2.94 -0.79 -13.60
C GLY A 75 -1.74 -1.47 -14.27
N PRO A 76 -0.50 -1.06 -13.90
CA PRO A 76 0.70 -1.59 -14.51
C PRO A 76 0.93 -3.07 -14.21
N THR A 77 1.68 -3.73 -15.09
CA THR A 77 2.22 -5.07 -14.78
C THR A 77 3.33 -4.95 -13.75
N ILE A 78 3.18 -5.66 -12.62
CA ILE A 78 4.16 -5.70 -11.54
C ILE A 78 4.81 -7.08 -11.54
N GLU A 79 6.13 -7.13 -11.65
CA GLU A 79 6.87 -8.39 -11.59
C GLU A 79 6.71 -9.02 -10.20
N PHE A 80 6.24 -10.27 -10.16
CA PHE A 80 6.08 -11.02 -8.94
C PHE A 80 7.15 -12.12 -8.83
N VAL A 81 7.91 -12.08 -7.73
CA VAL A 81 8.91 -13.10 -7.40
C VAL A 81 8.39 -13.91 -6.20
N PRO A 82 8.14 -15.22 -6.33
CA PRO A 82 7.75 -16.07 -5.21
C PRO A 82 8.93 -16.45 -4.33
N GLY A 83 8.66 -17.05 -3.18
CA GLY A 83 9.67 -17.60 -2.25
C GLY A 83 9.60 -17.02 -0.84
N ARG A 84 8.62 -16.16 -0.53
CA ARG A 84 8.46 -15.62 0.83
C ARG A 84 8.05 -16.73 1.79
N LYS A 85 8.62 -16.68 3.00
CA LYS A 85 8.26 -17.59 4.09
C LYS A 85 7.25 -16.93 5.02
N ASP A 86 6.28 -17.72 5.46
CA ASP A 86 5.32 -17.31 6.47
C ASP A 86 6.02 -17.04 7.81
N SER A 87 5.75 -15.88 8.40
CA SER A 87 6.14 -15.58 9.77
C SER A 87 5.03 -15.97 10.75
N LEU A 88 5.42 -16.41 11.95
CA LEU A 88 4.56 -16.53 13.13
C LEU A 88 4.74 -15.34 14.09
N GLU A 89 5.78 -14.54 13.87
CA GLU A 89 6.07 -13.34 14.65
C GLU A 89 5.39 -12.15 13.98
N SER A 90 4.66 -11.38 14.78
CA SER A 90 4.01 -10.14 14.38
C SER A 90 4.89 -8.96 14.78
N PRO A 91 4.99 -7.90 13.95
CA PRO A 91 5.59 -6.65 14.38
C PRO A 91 4.71 -5.99 15.45
N GLU A 92 5.32 -5.11 16.25
CA GLU A 92 4.57 -4.20 17.12
C GLU A 92 3.74 -3.21 16.30
N GLU A 93 2.63 -2.75 16.87
CA GLU A 93 1.79 -1.72 16.27
C GLU A 93 2.52 -0.38 16.10
N GLY A 94 2.04 0.46 15.18
CA GLY A 94 2.55 1.83 14.99
C GLY A 94 3.56 1.98 13.85
N ARG A 95 3.84 0.90 13.10
CA ARG A 95 4.73 0.96 11.93
C ARG A 95 4.05 1.45 10.64
N LEU A 96 2.73 1.44 10.58
CA LEU A 96 1.97 1.93 9.42
C LEU A 96 1.71 3.44 9.52
N PRO A 97 1.56 4.17 8.39
CA PRO A 97 1.35 5.61 8.41
C PRO A 97 0.01 6.00 9.05
N ASP A 98 -0.01 7.15 9.73
CA ASP A 98 -1.21 7.74 10.30
C ASP A 98 -1.73 8.78 9.31
N ALA A 99 -2.96 8.56 8.83
CA ALA A 99 -3.61 9.39 7.84
C ALA A 99 -3.74 10.87 8.25
N LYS A 100 -3.65 11.19 9.55
CA LYS A 100 -3.81 12.54 10.10
C LYS A 100 -2.51 13.34 10.16
N GLN A 101 -1.36 12.72 9.87
CA GLN A 101 -0.06 13.38 9.93
C GLN A 101 0.37 13.97 8.57
N GLY A 102 1.55 14.59 8.53
CA GLY A 102 2.09 15.29 7.36
C GLY A 102 3.30 14.63 6.72
N ALA A 103 4.00 15.40 5.87
CA ALA A 103 5.10 14.90 5.04
C ALA A 103 6.28 14.31 5.83
N SER A 104 6.65 14.90 6.98
CA SER A 104 7.74 14.35 7.80
C SER A 104 7.41 12.94 8.30
N HIS A 105 6.17 12.71 8.72
CA HIS A 105 5.71 11.38 9.16
C HIS A 105 5.76 10.37 8.02
N LEU A 106 5.34 10.76 6.81
CA LEU A 106 5.46 9.90 5.63
C LEU A 106 6.93 9.53 5.37
N LYS A 107 7.85 10.52 5.42
CA LYS A 107 9.28 10.27 5.28
C LYS A 107 9.78 9.31 6.36
N ASP A 108 9.47 9.54 7.63
CA ASP A 108 9.91 8.66 8.73
C ASP A 108 9.45 7.20 8.55
N ILE A 109 8.19 7.00 8.15
CA ILE A 109 7.63 5.66 7.96
C ILE A 109 8.24 4.95 6.75
N PHE A 110 8.31 5.62 5.60
CA PHE A 110 8.75 4.99 4.37
C PHE A 110 10.28 4.91 4.27
N TYR A 111 11.03 5.86 4.81
CA TYR A 111 12.48 5.79 4.89
C TYR A 111 12.94 4.64 5.79
N ARG A 112 12.20 4.35 6.87
CA ARG A 112 12.43 3.14 7.69
C ARG A 112 12.31 1.85 6.85
N MET A 113 11.47 1.85 5.83
CA MET A 113 11.34 0.72 4.89
C MET A 113 12.45 0.69 3.83
N GLY A 114 13.25 1.75 3.72
CA GLY A 114 14.26 1.92 2.66
C GLY A 114 13.70 2.52 1.36
N LEU A 115 12.51 3.13 1.41
CA LEU A 115 11.84 3.73 0.25
C LEU A 115 12.19 5.22 0.12
N SER A 116 12.19 5.74 -1.10
CA SER A 116 12.52 7.13 -1.43
C SER A 116 11.29 8.05 -1.48
N ASP A 117 11.51 9.36 -1.61
CA ASP A 117 10.42 10.32 -1.80
C ASP A 117 9.54 10.02 -3.02
N LYS A 118 10.16 9.52 -4.09
CA LYS A 118 9.45 9.07 -5.29
C LYS A 118 8.52 7.90 -4.99
N ASP A 119 8.99 6.94 -4.19
CA ASP A 119 8.24 5.75 -3.83
C ASP A 119 7.05 6.08 -2.94
N ILE A 120 7.20 7.03 -2.02
CA ILE A 120 6.11 7.56 -1.21
C ILE A 120 4.98 8.06 -2.11
N VAL A 121 5.30 8.97 -3.04
CA VAL A 121 4.29 9.60 -3.89
C VAL A 121 3.67 8.60 -4.86
N ALA A 122 4.49 7.72 -5.46
CA ALA A 122 3.98 6.69 -6.36
C ALA A 122 3.02 5.75 -5.62
N LEU A 123 3.42 5.20 -4.47
CA LEU A 123 2.58 4.27 -3.69
C LEU A 123 1.30 4.92 -3.16
N SER A 124 1.32 6.21 -2.81
CA SER A 124 0.10 6.97 -2.46
C SER A 124 -0.93 6.96 -3.59
N GLY A 125 -0.49 6.86 -4.86
CA GLY A 125 -1.36 6.70 -6.02
C GLY A 125 -2.28 5.47 -5.96
N ALA A 126 -1.99 4.48 -5.13
CA ALA A 126 -2.89 3.34 -4.89
C ALA A 126 -4.28 3.76 -4.36
N HIS A 127 -4.38 4.94 -3.73
CA HIS A 127 -5.66 5.54 -3.33
C HIS A 127 -6.58 5.86 -4.52
N THR A 128 -6.09 5.79 -5.77
CA THR A 128 -6.95 5.79 -6.96
C THR A 128 -8.03 4.70 -6.90
N LEU A 129 -7.75 3.61 -6.16
CA LEU A 129 -8.68 2.52 -5.89
C LEU A 129 -9.35 2.64 -4.52
N GLY A 130 -10.64 2.32 -4.49
CA GLY A 130 -11.42 2.09 -3.28
C GLY A 130 -11.91 3.35 -2.59
N LYS A 131 -12.25 3.19 -1.31
CA LYS A 131 -12.75 4.26 -0.45
C LYS A 131 -12.35 4.05 1.00
N ALA A 132 -12.31 5.14 1.77
CA ALA A 132 -12.27 5.05 3.22
C ALA A 132 -13.65 4.66 3.76
N HIS A 133 -13.64 4.11 4.97
CA HIS A 133 -14.84 3.68 5.67
C HIS A 133 -14.80 4.19 7.12
N PRO A 134 -15.87 4.85 7.60
CA PRO A 134 -15.87 5.53 8.88
C PRO A 134 -15.67 4.55 10.04
N GLU A 135 -16.25 3.34 9.95
CA GLU A 135 -16.13 2.30 10.98
C GLU A 135 -14.73 1.66 11.05
N ARG A 136 -13.85 1.94 10.08
CA ARG A 136 -12.48 1.40 10.02
C ARG A 136 -11.43 2.44 10.36
N SER A 137 -11.57 3.63 9.79
CA SER A 137 -10.52 4.66 9.80
C SER A 137 -11.00 6.00 10.37
N GLY A 138 -12.31 6.18 10.56
CA GLY A 138 -12.92 7.48 10.86
C GLY A 138 -13.06 8.42 9.66
N PHE A 139 -12.55 8.05 8.48
CA PHE A 139 -12.74 8.78 7.22
C PHE A 139 -13.76 8.07 6.32
N ASP A 140 -14.44 8.80 5.44
CA ASP A 140 -15.41 8.24 4.49
C ASP A 140 -15.22 8.85 3.10
N GLY A 141 -15.54 8.06 2.08
CA GLY A 141 -15.54 8.48 0.68
C GLY A 141 -14.40 7.90 -0.16
N PRO A 142 -14.60 7.80 -1.49
CA PRO A 142 -13.55 7.44 -2.44
C PRO A 142 -12.63 8.63 -2.72
N TRP A 143 -11.41 8.39 -3.20
CA TRP A 143 -10.53 9.46 -3.67
C TRP A 143 -10.80 9.87 -5.12
N THR A 144 -11.42 8.98 -5.90
CA THR A 144 -11.67 9.15 -7.32
C THR A 144 -13.13 8.84 -7.66
N ASN A 145 -13.59 9.32 -8.81
CA ASN A 145 -14.94 9.05 -9.31
C ASN A 145 -15.11 7.59 -9.80
N GLU A 146 -14.02 6.90 -10.14
CA GLU A 146 -14.01 5.52 -10.62
C GLU A 146 -13.16 4.62 -9.68
N PRO A 147 -13.61 4.30 -8.45
CA PRO A 147 -12.78 3.66 -7.43
C PRO A 147 -12.40 2.18 -7.71
N LEU A 148 -12.72 1.66 -8.89
CA LEU A 148 -12.35 0.31 -9.34
C LEU A 148 -11.44 0.34 -10.58
N LYS A 149 -10.99 1.52 -11.00
CA LYS A 149 -10.10 1.73 -12.13
C LYS A 149 -8.77 2.24 -11.61
N PHE A 150 -7.69 1.55 -11.95
CA PHE A 150 -6.35 1.98 -11.59
C PHE A 150 -5.83 2.90 -12.69
N ASP A 151 -5.82 4.19 -12.41
CA ASP A 151 -5.35 5.25 -13.30
C ASP A 151 -4.73 6.40 -12.47
N ASN A 152 -4.25 7.46 -13.12
CA ASN A 152 -3.63 8.59 -12.42
C ASN A 152 -4.64 9.60 -11.80
N SER A 153 -5.95 9.30 -11.76
CA SER A 153 -6.99 10.22 -11.28
C SER A 153 -6.75 10.71 -9.87
N TYR A 154 -6.14 9.90 -9.00
CA TYR A 154 -5.76 10.33 -7.65
C TYR A 154 -4.96 11.64 -7.66
N PHE A 155 -3.91 11.73 -8.49
CA PHE A 155 -3.06 12.92 -8.55
C PHE A 155 -3.78 14.09 -9.22
N VAL A 156 -4.58 13.82 -10.25
CA VAL A 156 -5.40 14.82 -10.94
C VAL A 156 -6.40 15.46 -9.98
N GLU A 157 -7.11 14.64 -9.19
CA GLU A 157 -8.07 15.13 -8.20
C GLU A 157 -7.37 15.82 -7.02
N LEU A 158 -6.17 15.36 -6.62
CA LEU A 158 -5.38 16.00 -5.57
C LEU A 158 -5.01 17.46 -5.93
N LEU A 159 -4.55 17.70 -7.16
CA LEU A 159 -4.18 19.04 -7.64
C LEU A 159 -5.38 20.00 -7.79
N LYS A 160 -6.61 19.48 -7.90
CA LYS A 160 -7.83 20.32 -7.97
C LYS A 160 -8.23 20.93 -6.63
N GLY A 161 -7.64 20.49 -5.51
CA GLY A 161 -8.09 20.86 -4.17
C GLY A 161 -9.36 20.13 -3.76
N GLU A 162 -10.19 20.70 -2.87
CA GLU A 162 -11.41 20.01 -2.42
C GLU A 162 -12.40 19.78 -3.56
N SER A 163 -13.05 18.61 -3.57
CA SER A 163 -14.03 18.23 -4.60
C SER A 163 -15.21 17.53 -3.93
N GLU A 164 -16.43 17.89 -4.33
CA GLU A 164 -17.64 17.35 -3.70
C GLU A 164 -17.69 15.83 -3.85
N GLY A 165 -17.91 15.13 -2.72
CA GLY A 165 -18.01 13.67 -2.68
C GLY A 165 -16.69 12.90 -2.74
N LEU A 166 -15.54 13.57 -2.90
CA LEU A 166 -14.23 12.93 -2.92
C LEU A 166 -13.44 13.20 -1.64
N LEU A 167 -12.72 12.18 -1.18
CA LEU A 167 -11.88 12.22 0.00
C LEU A 167 -10.47 12.71 -0.34
N LYS A 168 -9.92 13.52 0.57
CA LYS A 168 -8.49 13.86 0.63
C LYS A 168 -8.04 13.83 2.08
N LEU A 169 -7.23 12.84 2.45
CA LEU A 169 -6.67 12.74 3.79
C LEU A 169 -5.64 13.86 4.04
N PRO A 170 -5.38 14.22 5.31
CA PRO A 170 -4.27 15.11 5.64
C PRO A 170 -2.92 14.67 5.04
N THR A 171 -2.64 13.36 5.04
CA THR A 171 -1.45 12.78 4.39
C THR A 171 -1.44 12.92 2.88
N ASP A 172 -2.59 12.85 2.19
CA ASP A 172 -2.66 13.10 0.74
C ASP A 172 -2.33 14.57 0.44
N LYS A 173 -2.90 15.50 1.21
CA LYS A 173 -2.65 16.94 1.07
C LYS A 173 -1.20 17.29 1.35
N ALA A 174 -0.58 16.60 2.31
CA ALA A 174 0.83 16.79 2.64
C ALA A 174 1.79 16.50 1.49
N LEU A 175 1.37 15.75 0.45
CA LEU A 175 2.15 15.56 -0.77
C LEU A 175 2.29 16.86 -1.58
N LEU A 176 1.39 17.83 -1.41
CA LEU A 176 1.46 19.14 -2.07
C LEU A 176 2.29 20.16 -1.27
N ASP A 177 2.40 19.95 0.05
CA ASP A 177 3.12 20.85 0.97
C ASP A 177 4.64 20.66 0.93
N ASP A 178 5.11 19.44 0.63
CA ASP A 178 6.54 19.14 0.47
C ASP A 178 6.98 19.34 -0.99
N PRO A 179 7.98 20.19 -1.28
CA PRO A 179 8.36 20.51 -2.66
C PRO A 179 8.82 19.31 -3.49
N GLU A 180 9.48 18.33 -2.87
CA GLU A 180 9.96 17.15 -3.60
C GLU A 180 8.80 16.19 -3.91
N PHE A 181 7.87 16.02 -2.96
CA PHE A 181 6.64 15.26 -3.22
C PHE A 181 5.78 15.91 -4.29
N HIS A 182 5.57 17.22 -4.20
CA HIS A 182 4.71 17.95 -5.11
C HIS A 182 5.20 17.83 -6.56
N ARG A 183 6.52 17.86 -6.79
CA ARG A 183 7.12 17.63 -8.11
C ARG A 183 6.67 16.30 -8.74
N TYR A 184 6.60 15.22 -7.95
CA TYR A 184 6.12 13.92 -8.43
C TYR A 184 4.60 13.89 -8.59
N VAL A 185 3.83 14.56 -7.73
CA VAL A 185 2.38 14.70 -7.90
C VAL A 185 2.06 15.38 -9.24
N GLU A 186 2.74 16.48 -9.57
CA GLU A 186 2.57 17.16 -10.86
C GLU A 186 2.98 16.29 -12.05
N LEU A 187 4.06 15.51 -11.91
CA LEU A 187 4.51 14.58 -12.94
C LEU A 187 3.43 13.53 -13.21
N TYR A 188 2.98 12.83 -12.18
CA TYR A 188 2.04 11.72 -12.31
C TYR A 188 0.64 12.18 -12.74
N ALA A 189 0.21 13.38 -12.37
CA ALA A 189 -1.03 13.95 -12.87
C ALA A 189 -1.00 14.27 -14.38
N LYS A 190 0.19 14.57 -14.94
CA LYS A 190 0.38 14.90 -16.36
C LYS A 190 0.73 13.67 -17.21
N ASP A 191 1.35 12.66 -16.60
CA ASP A 191 1.91 11.50 -17.29
C ASP A 191 1.59 10.21 -16.50
N GLU A 192 0.55 9.52 -16.97
CA GLU A 192 0.10 8.25 -16.39
C GLU A 192 1.12 7.12 -16.62
N ASP A 193 1.84 7.13 -17.75
CA ASP A 193 2.85 6.11 -18.04
C ASP A 193 4.03 6.22 -17.06
N ALA A 194 4.43 7.46 -16.73
CA ALA A 194 5.43 7.72 -15.69
C ALA A 194 4.95 7.22 -14.32
N PHE A 195 3.70 7.50 -13.95
CA PHE A 195 3.09 6.98 -12.73
C PHE A 195 3.11 5.46 -12.70
N PHE A 196 2.64 4.80 -13.76
CA PHE A 196 2.54 3.35 -13.85
C PHE A 196 3.91 2.68 -13.74
N LYS A 197 4.92 3.24 -14.40
CA LYS A 197 6.31 2.77 -14.33
C LYS A 197 6.84 2.86 -12.89
N ASP A 198 6.73 4.03 -12.27
CA ASP A 198 7.26 4.22 -10.92
C ASP A 198 6.47 3.44 -9.88
N TYR A 199 5.13 3.36 -9.98
CA TYR A 199 4.29 2.54 -9.12
C TYR A 199 4.69 1.06 -9.15
N ALA A 200 4.96 0.51 -10.34
CA ALA A 200 5.37 -0.88 -10.48
C ALA A 200 6.72 -1.14 -9.80
N VAL A 201 7.68 -0.22 -9.95
CA VAL A 201 9.00 -0.32 -9.31
C VAL A 201 8.89 -0.18 -7.80
N SER A 202 8.19 0.84 -7.29
CA SER A 202 8.03 1.07 -5.85
C SER A 202 7.28 -0.09 -5.17
N THR A 203 6.30 -0.68 -5.85
CA THR A 203 5.62 -1.88 -5.36
C THR A 203 6.58 -3.07 -5.30
N GLN A 204 7.42 -3.29 -6.33
CA GLN A 204 8.42 -4.35 -6.32
C GLN A 204 9.41 -4.20 -5.16
N GLU A 205 9.94 -2.99 -4.93
CA GLU A 205 10.85 -2.71 -3.82
C GLU A 205 10.18 -3.00 -2.46
N THR A 206 8.94 -2.53 -2.29
CA THR A 206 8.13 -2.76 -1.08
C THR A 206 7.97 -4.24 -0.75
N ILE A 207 7.66 -5.07 -1.75
CA ILE A 207 7.39 -6.49 -1.53
C ILE A 207 8.67 -7.35 -1.55
N ARG A 208 9.81 -6.84 -2.08
CA ARG A 208 11.09 -7.57 -2.18
C ARG A 208 11.97 -7.47 -0.94
N ALA A 209 11.72 -6.52 -0.04
CA ALA A 209 12.61 -6.17 1.08
C ALA A 209 13.06 -7.34 1.99
N ARG A 210 12.40 -8.51 1.97
CA ARG A 210 12.79 -9.73 2.71
C ARG A 210 13.17 -10.95 1.85
N LEU A 211 13.08 -10.87 0.52
CA LEU A 211 13.40 -12.03 -0.35
C LEU A 211 14.90 -12.36 -0.35
N TYR A 212 15.77 -11.37 -0.13
CA TYR A 212 17.23 -11.52 -0.19
C TYR A 212 17.91 -11.62 1.19
N SER A 213 17.15 -11.72 2.29
CA SER A 213 17.72 -11.82 3.64
C SER A 213 18.23 -13.24 4.01
N ILE A 214 18.16 -14.20 3.08
CA ILE A 214 18.52 -15.62 3.29
C ILE A 214 19.51 -16.09 2.22
N VAL A 215 20.59 -15.34 2.01
CA VAL A 215 21.80 -15.84 1.34
C VAL A 215 23.01 -15.54 2.21
#